data_AF-A0A822HHZ6-F1
#
_entry.id   AF-A0A822HHZ6-F1
#
_cell.length_a   1.000
_cell.length_b   1.000
_cell.length_c   1.000
_cell.angle_alpha   90.00
_cell.angle_beta   90.00
_cell.angle_gamma   90.00
#
_symmetry.space_group_name_H-M   'P 1'
#
loop_
_entity.id
_entity.type
_entity.pdbx_description
1 polymer ?
#
loop_
_entity_poly.entity_id
_entity_poly.type
_entity_poly.pdbx_seq_one_letter_code
_entity_poly.pdbx_strand_id
1 'polypeptide(L)'
;MASNSHQIVWIISTNQIQNPLFISALITYHSSGGVIFLFADNTPYLCHVSEFFSTKFGITVESDYYGDKTLAYKENGHQQTGHFCQHDIFTGIENLYEGITICHLIYSAPASHTKFTIIATATDGKSSIVV
;
A
#
# COMPACT_ATOMS: atom_id res chain seq x y z
N MET A 1 -11.78 32.20 -1.18
CA MET A 1 -10.96 30.98 -1.01
C MET A 1 -11.48 29.96 -1.99
N ALA A 2 -10.68 29.55 -2.98
CA ALA A 2 -11.09 28.47 -3.88
C ALA A 2 -11.20 27.19 -3.04
N SER A 3 -12.39 26.59 -3.04
CA SER A 3 -12.59 25.25 -2.48
C SER A 3 -11.70 24.30 -3.28
N ASN A 4 -10.59 23.83 -2.71
CA ASN A 4 -9.84 22.73 -3.29
C ASN A 4 -10.74 21.49 -3.27
N SER A 5 -11.39 21.23 -4.40
CA SER A 5 -12.13 20.00 -4.62
C SER A 5 -11.12 18.88 -4.73
N HIS A 6 -10.87 18.19 -3.62
CA HIS A 6 -10.04 17.00 -3.62
C HIS A 6 -10.84 15.90 -4.32
N GLN A 7 -10.40 15.54 -5.53
CA GLN A 7 -10.92 14.36 -6.20
C GLN A 7 -10.19 13.15 -5.60
N ILE A 8 -10.93 12.07 -5.39
CA ILE A 8 -10.41 10.81 -4.88
C ILE A 8 -10.83 9.73 -5.88
N VAL A 9 -9.87 8.92 -6.31
CA VAL A 9 -10.14 7.79 -7.19
C VAL A 9 -9.85 6.49 -6.44
N TRP A 10 -10.77 5.54 -6.55
CA TRP A 10 -10.67 4.22 -5.96
C TRP A 10 -10.46 3.21 -7.08
N ILE A 11 -9.37 2.45 -7.00
CA ILE A 11 -9.01 1.44 -8.00
C ILE A 11 -9.04 0.09 -7.31
N ILE A 12 -9.94 -0.77 -7.76
CA ILE A 12 -9.98 -2.17 -7.36
C ILE A 12 -9.21 -2.95 -8.42
N SER A 13 -8.13 -3.61 -8.02
CA SER A 13 -7.30 -4.36 -8.94
C SER A 13 -8.06 -5.54 -9.54
N THR A 14 -7.68 -5.90 -10.76
CA THR A 14 -8.20 -7.08 -11.44
C THR A 14 -7.03 -7.93 -11.89
N ASN A 15 -7.28 -8.93 -12.73
CA ASN A 15 -6.23 -9.79 -13.29
C ASN A 15 -5.59 -9.23 -14.57
N GLN A 16 -6.15 -8.18 -15.17
CA GLN A 16 -5.63 -7.59 -16.40
C GLN A 16 -5.98 -6.11 -16.53
N ILE A 17 -5.09 -5.34 -17.14
CA ILE A 17 -5.33 -3.93 -17.47
C ILE A 17 -5.88 -3.86 -18.90
N GLN A 18 -7.17 -3.54 -19.05
CA GLN A 18 -7.82 -3.53 -20.37
C GLN A 18 -7.40 -2.34 -21.24
N ASN A 19 -7.17 -1.19 -20.61
CA ASN A 19 -6.75 0.03 -21.29
C ASN A 19 -5.26 0.30 -20.98
N PRO A 20 -4.35 0.21 -21.96
CA PRO A 20 -2.91 0.41 -21.74
C PRO A 20 -2.56 1.84 -21.28
N LEU A 21 -3.45 2.81 -21.50
CA LEU A 21 -3.26 4.19 -21.03
C LEU A 21 -3.76 4.42 -19.60
N PHE A 22 -4.35 3.42 -18.95
CA PHE A 22 -4.97 3.59 -17.64
C PHE A 22 -3.94 3.97 -16.57
N ILE A 23 -2.81 3.26 -16.51
CA ILE A 23 -1.77 3.51 -15.50
C ILE A 23 -1.10 4.87 -15.72
N SER A 24 -0.84 5.26 -16.96
CA SER A 24 -0.26 6.58 -17.25
C SER A 24 -1.21 7.72 -16.86
N ALA A 25 -2.52 7.55 -17.08
CA ALA A 25 -3.54 8.48 -16.60
C ALA A 25 -3.57 8.56 -15.07
N LEU A 26 -3.51 7.44 -14.36
CA LEU A 26 -3.45 7.41 -12.89
C LEU A 26 -2.18 8.08 -12.35
N ILE A 27 -1.03 7.83 -12.97
CA ILE A 27 0.23 8.47 -12.59
C ILE A 27 0.13 9.98 -12.79
N THR A 28 -0.43 10.44 -13.91
CA THR A 28 -0.63 11.86 -14.20
C THR A 28 -1.55 12.49 -13.16
N TYR A 29 -2.68 11.85 -12.87
CA TYR A 29 -3.64 12.29 -11.86
C TYR A 29 -3.00 12.42 -10.47
N HIS A 30 -2.30 11.37 -9.99
CA HIS A 30 -1.59 11.43 -8.70
C HIS A 30 -0.49 12.49 -8.70
N SER A 31 0.23 12.67 -9.80
CA SER A 31 1.31 13.66 -9.89
C SER A 31 0.79 15.10 -9.92
N SER A 32 -0.48 15.30 -10.28
CA SER A 32 -1.18 16.59 -10.20
C SER A 32 -1.77 16.91 -8.81
N GLY A 33 -1.56 16.03 -7.82
CA GLY A 33 -2.09 16.17 -6.46
C GLY A 33 -3.40 15.43 -6.20
N GLY A 34 -3.87 14.61 -7.15
CA GLY A 34 -5.03 13.74 -6.96
C GLY A 34 -4.74 12.60 -5.98
N VAL A 35 -5.73 12.22 -5.18
CA VAL A 35 -5.61 11.13 -4.20
C VAL A 35 -6.10 9.82 -4.80
N ILE A 36 -5.35 8.74 -4.61
CA ILE A 36 -5.69 7.40 -5.10
C ILE A 36 -5.73 6.40 -3.93
N PHE A 37 -6.81 5.64 -3.84
CA PHE A 37 -6.86 4.40 -3.08
C PHE A 37 -6.71 3.22 -4.03
N LEU A 38 -5.68 2.41 -3.81
CA LEU A 38 -5.38 1.21 -4.60
C LEU A 38 -5.68 -0.03 -3.75
N PHE A 39 -6.63 -0.84 -4.19
CA PHE A 39 -6.96 -2.11 -3.56
C PHE A 39 -6.40 -3.25 -4.42
N ALA A 40 -5.65 -4.15 -3.79
CA ALA A 40 -5.17 -5.40 -4.36
C ALA A 40 -5.81 -6.58 -3.62
N ASP A 41 -5.76 -7.73 -4.25
CA ASP A 41 -6.01 -9.02 -3.62
C ASP A 41 -4.90 -10.00 -4.06
N ASN A 42 -5.05 -11.27 -3.73
CA ASN A 42 -4.16 -12.38 -4.10
C ASN A 42 -3.92 -12.47 -5.61
N THR A 43 -2.80 -13.08 -6.01
CA THR A 43 -2.50 -13.31 -7.42
C THR A 43 -3.64 -14.10 -8.07
N PRO A 44 -4.18 -13.65 -9.23
CA PRO A 44 -3.67 -12.60 -10.12
C PRO A 44 -4.27 -11.19 -9.94
N TYR A 45 -5.07 -10.93 -8.91
CA TYR A 45 -5.88 -9.71 -8.73
C TYR A 45 -5.12 -8.50 -8.14
N LEU A 46 -3.90 -8.25 -8.62
CA LEU A 46 -3.04 -7.15 -8.19
C LEU A 46 -2.48 -6.30 -9.35
N CYS A 47 -2.93 -6.51 -10.59
CA CYS A 47 -2.26 -5.96 -11.77
C CYS A 47 -2.15 -4.42 -11.78
N HIS A 48 -3.19 -3.71 -11.35
CA HIS A 48 -3.20 -2.25 -11.34
C HIS A 48 -2.25 -1.68 -10.28
N VAL A 49 -2.25 -2.28 -9.09
CA VAL A 49 -1.33 -1.92 -8.00
C VAL A 49 0.11 -2.17 -8.43
N SER A 50 0.42 -3.39 -8.89
CA SER A 50 1.78 -3.76 -9.30
C SER A 50 2.32 -2.85 -10.41
N GLU A 51 1.54 -2.58 -11.46
CA GLU A 51 1.98 -1.75 -12.58
C GLU A 51 2.16 -0.27 -12.16
N PHE A 52 1.26 0.25 -11.31
CA PHE A 52 1.38 1.62 -10.78
C PHE A 52 2.64 1.79 -9.91
N PHE A 53 2.86 0.90 -8.95
CA PHE A 53 4.02 0.96 -8.06
C PHE A 53 5.34 0.76 -8.81
N SER A 54 5.36 -0.18 -9.76
CA SER A 54 6.52 -0.43 -10.61
C SER A 54 6.87 0.82 -11.43
N THR A 55 5.90 1.38 -12.14
CA THR A 55 6.12 2.54 -13.02
C THR A 55 6.48 3.81 -12.25
N LYS A 56 5.80 4.09 -11.13
CA LYS A 56 5.97 5.35 -10.39
C LYS A 56 7.12 5.33 -9.38
N PHE A 57 7.38 4.17 -8.78
CA PHE A 57 8.29 4.06 -7.64
C PHE A 57 9.39 3.01 -7.81
N GLY A 58 9.35 2.18 -8.87
CA GLY A 58 10.30 1.08 -9.06
C GLY A 58 10.13 -0.02 -8.01
N ILE A 59 8.91 -0.19 -7.49
CA ILE A 59 8.57 -1.17 -6.44
C ILE A 59 7.69 -2.25 -7.05
N THR A 60 8.00 -3.50 -6.76
CA THR A 60 7.15 -4.65 -7.12
C THR A 60 6.31 -5.08 -5.93
N VAL A 61 5.20 -5.77 -6.18
CA VAL A 61 4.30 -6.28 -5.14
C VAL A 61 4.21 -7.79 -5.27
N GLU A 62 4.42 -8.49 -4.17
CA GLU A 62 4.22 -9.94 -4.05
C GLU A 62 3.01 -10.21 -3.14
N SER A 63 2.21 -11.23 -3.45
CA SER A 63 0.98 -11.58 -2.74
C SER A 63 1.03 -13.01 -2.18
N ASP A 64 -0.10 -13.49 -1.65
CA ASP A 64 -0.32 -14.88 -1.23
C ASP A 64 0.46 -15.29 0.04
N TYR A 65 0.88 -14.32 0.84
CA TYR A 65 1.45 -14.58 2.15
C TYR A 65 0.34 -14.79 3.16
N TYR A 66 0.43 -15.89 3.92
CA TYR A 66 -0.52 -16.16 4.99
C TYR A 66 -0.36 -15.13 6.12
N GLY A 67 -1.41 -14.36 6.35
CA GLY A 67 -1.51 -13.47 7.51
C GLY A 67 -2.27 -14.18 8.62
N ASP A 68 -3.57 -13.91 8.68
CA ASP A 68 -4.55 -14.42 9.64
C ASP A 68 -4.16 -14.19 11.11
N LYS A 69 -3.55 -13.04 11.36
CA LYS A 69 -3.22 -12.58 12.72
C LYS A 69 -3.57 -11.12 12.89
N THR A 70 -3.45 -10.66 14.12
CA THR A 70 -3.77 -9.30 14.52
C THR A 70 -2.50 -8.58 14.93
N LEU A 71 -2.28 -7.39 14.37
CA LEU A 71 -1.26 -6.45 14.81
C LEU A 71 -1.80 -5.64 15.99
N ALA A 72 -0.94 -5.40 16.98
CA ALA A 72 -1.27 -4.58 18.14
C ALA A 72 -0.58 -3.20 18.07
N TYR A 73 -1.24 -2.18 18.61
CA TYR A 73 -0.63 -0.86 18.75
C TYR A 73 0.57 -0.89 19.71
N LYS A 74 1.64 -0.19 19.32
CA LYS A 74 2.77 0.15 20.19
C LYS A 74 3.42 1.44 19.68
N GLU A 75 3.86 2.35 20.55
CA GLU A 75 4.42 3.66 20.17
C GLU A 75 5.48 3.58 19.05
N ASN A 76 6.42 2.62 19.13
CA ASN A 76 7.41 2.31 18.08
C ASN A 76 7.15 0.94 17.42
N GLY A 77 5.88 0.57 17.25
CA GLY A 77 5.47 -0.76 16.80
C GLY A 77 5.99 -1.14 15.41
N HIS A 78 6.26 -0.17 14.55
CA HIS A 78 6.83 -0.42 13.21
C HIS A 78 8.18 -1.15 13.24
N GLN A 79 8.92 -1.12 14.35
CA GLN A 79 10.19 -1.83 14.51
C GLN A 79 10.04 -3.27 15.03
N GLN A 80 8.81 -3.68 15.36
CA GLN A 80 8.53 -4.96 15.99
C GLN A 80 7.50 -5.74 15.18
N THR A 81 7.82 -6.99 14.87
CA THR A 81 6.89 -7.97 14.28
C THR A 81 5.56 -7.97 15.02
N GLY A 82 4.46 -7.93 14.27
CA GLY A 82 3.11 -8.00 14.83
C GLY A 82 2.60 -6.69 15.43
N HIS A 83 3.21 -5.54 15.10
CA HIS A 83 2.81 -4.26 15.66
C HIS A 83 2.76 -3.13 14.62
N PHE A 84 1.95 -2.13 14.91
CA PHE A 84 1.89 -0.86 14.19
C PHE A 84 2.17 0.31 15.14
N CYS A 85 2.72 1.40 14.61
CA CYS A 85 3.06 2.59 15.39
C CYS A 85 1.95 3.63 15.39
N GLN A 86 2.17 4.71 16.15
CA GLN A 86 1.30 5.88 16.06
C GLN A 86 1.40 6.50 14.67
N HIS A 87 0.26 6.62 13.98
CA HIS A 87 0.13 7.30 12.70
C HIS A 87 -1.33 7.71 12.50
N ASP A 88 -1.60 8.79 11.77
CA ASP A 88 -2.96 9.35 11.64
C ASP A 88 -3.96 8.35 11.06
N ILE A 89 -3.51 7.47 10.15
CA ILE A 89 -4.36 6.42 9.56
C ILE A 89 -4.84 5.36 10.57
N PHE A 90 -4.20 5.27 11.74
CA PHE A 90 -4.54 4.34 12.81
C PHE A 90 -5.24 5.03 13.99
N THR A 91 -5.66 6.30 13.83
CA THR A 91 -6.35 7.01 14.92
C THR A 91 -7.62 6.27 15.32
N GLY A 92 -7.69 5.89 16.60
CA GLY A 92 -8.82 5.12 17.15
C GLY A 92 -8.77 3.61 16.84
N ILE A 93 -7.70 3.11 16.23
CA ILE A 93 -7.47 1.69 15.98
C ILE A 93 -6.53 1.13 17.05
N GLU A 94 -7.01 0.15 17.83
CA GLU A 94 -6.20 -0.55 18.84
C GLU A 94 -5.54 -1.82 18.28
N ASN A 95 -6.23 -2.48 17.36
CA ASN A 95 -5.85 -3.75 16.77
C ASN A 95 -6.15 -3.74 15.28
N LEU A 96 -5.23 -4.22 14.45
CA LEU A 96 -5.38 -4.32 13.01
C LEU A 96 -5.29 -5.78 12.57
N TYR A 97 -6.38 -6.33 12.06
CA TYR A 97 -6.36 -7.66 11.47
C TYR A 97 -5.65 -7.59 10.11
N GLU A 98 -4.68 -8.48 9.89
CA GLU A 98 -3.87 -8.51 8.66
C GLU A 98 -4.70 -8.93 7.43
N GLY A 99 -5.81 -9.63 7.63
CA GLY A 99 -6.48 -10.39 6.57
C GLY A 99 -5.95 -11.82 6.50
N ILE A 100 -6.66 -12.71 5.81
CA ILE A 100 -6.25 -14.12 5.65
C ILE A 100 -4.95 -14.19 4.83
N THR A 101 -4.83 -13.34 3.82
CA THR A 101 -3.64 -13.18 3.00
C THR A 101 -3.23 -11.71 2.92
N ILE A 102 -1.93 -11.48 2.80
CA ILE A 102 -1.34 -10.14 2.68
C ILE A 102 -0.41 -10.04 1.48
N CYS A 103 -0.16 -8.79 1.07
CA CYS A 103 0.82 -8.45 0.06
C CYS A 103 2.01 -7.73 0.70
N HIS A 104 3.20 -7.91 0.12
CA HIS A 104 4.39 -7.15 0.50
C HIS A 104 4.94 -6.36 -0.68
N LEU A 105 5.47 -5.18 -0.35
CA LEU A 105 6.26 -4.38 -1.27
C LEU A 105 7.69 -4.91 -1.32
N ILE A 106 8.17 -5.15 -2.53
CA ILE A 106 9.54 -5.55 -2.82
C ILE A 106 10.25 -4.38 -3.47
N TYR A 107 11.25 -3.88 -2.75
CA TYR A 107 12.04 -2.72 -3.16
C TYR A 107 13.23 -3.21 -3.97
N SER A 108 13.17 -3.00 -5.28
CA SER A 108 14.22 -3.47 -6.20
C SER A 108 15.45 -2.56 -6.21
N ALA A 109 15.32 -1.30 -5.77
CA ALA A 109 16.38 -0.30 -5.77
C ALA A 109 16.54 0.37 -4.39
N PRO A 110 17.77 0.65 -3.92
CA PRO A 110 18.01 1.36 -2.66
C PRO A 110 17.28 2.70 -2.54
N ALA A 111 17.15 3.44 -3.64
CA ALA A 111 16.47 4.74 -3.67
C ALA A 111 14.94 4.64 -3.48
N SER A 112 14.34 3.45 -3.63
CA SER A 112 12.92 3.24 -3.41
C SER A 112 12.57 3.09 -1.92
N HIS A 113 13.53 2.63 -1.09
CA HIS A 113 13.33 2.48 0.36
C HIS A 113 13.19 3.82 1.08
N THR A 114 13.78 4.89 0.55
CA THR A 114 13.72 6.22 1.20
C THR A 114 12.48 7.01 0.83
N LYS A 115 11.65 6.50 -0.10
CA LYS A 115 10.41 7.16 -0.52
C LYS A 115 9.23 6.93 0.41
N PHE A 116 9.36 5.94 1.31
CA PHE A 116 8.26 5.41 2.09
C PHE A 116 8.68 5.26 3.54
N THR A 117 7.79 5.63 4.46
CA THR A 117 7.98 5.44 5.89
C THR A 117 7.24 4.18 6.32
N ILE A 118 7.96 3.24 6.93
CA ILE A 118 7.35 2.02 7.50
C ILE A 118 6.64 2.38 8.80
N ILE A 119 5.35 2.09 8.87
CA ILE A 119 4.51 2.39 10.04
C ILE A 119 3.88 1.14 10.68
N ALA A 120 4.10 -0.03 10.07
CA ALA A 120 3.74 -1.34 10.65
C ALA A 120 4.63 -2.46 10.12
N THR A 121 4.84 -3.49 10.95
CA THR A 121 5.51 -4.73 10.57
C THR A 121 4.58 -5.90 10.81
N ALA A 122 4.33 -6.68 9.74
CA ALA A 122 3.48 -7.86 9.75
C ALA A 122 3.97 -8.93 10.73
N THR A 123 3.10 -9.89 11.04
CA THR A 123 3.43 -11.02 11.92
C THR A 123 4.40 -12.02 11.31
N ASP A 124 4.66 -11.94 10.01
CA ASP A 124 5.70 -12.70 9.32
C ASP A 124 7.08 -11.99 9.34
N GLY A 125 7.14 -10.79 9.94
CA GLY A 125 8.36 -10.00 10.12
C GLY A 125 8.69 -9.05 8.97
N LYS A 126 7.87 -8.98 7.91
CA LYS A 126 8.06 -8.04 6.81
C LYS A 126 7.31 -6.73 7.06
N SER A 127 7.76 -5.65 6.43
CA SER A 127 7.01 -4.38 6.46
C SER A 127 5.65 -4.55 5.79
N SER A 128 4.59 -4.08 6.44
CA SER A 128 3.21 -4.29 5.99
C SER A 128 2.49 -3.03 5.56
N ILE A 129 2.82 -1.88 6.15
CA ILE A 129 2.18 -0.60 5.84
C ILE A 129 3.24 0.46 5.69
N VAL A 130 3.18 1.16 4.57
CA VAL A 130 4.07 2.28 4.26
C VAL A 130 3.29 3.48 3.73
N VAL A 131 3.77 4.67 4.08
CA VAL A 131 3.20 5.98 3.72
C VAL A 131 4.23 6.91 3.12
#